data_AF-A0A6M4H1V7-F1
#
_entry.id   AF-A0A6M4H1V7-F1
#
_cell.length_a   1.000
_cell.length_b   1.000
_cell.length_c   1.000
_cell.angle_alpha   90.00
_cell.angle_beta   90.00
_cell.angle_gamma   90.00
#
_symmetry.space_group_name_H-M   'P 1'
#
loop_
_entity.id
_entity.type
_entity.pdbx_description
1 polymer ?
#
loop_
_entity_poly.entity_id
_entity_poly.type
_entity_poly.pdbx_seq_one_letter_code
_entity_poly.pdbx_strand_id
1 'polypeptide(L)'
;MNVAEGFPTFERVQARSGNKTVRIILATPADPGNASRALLDGLIAIGCDYEGANRTYISVNIPPAVEFSAVGDYLIEHDAEWEYANPTHEQVDSGGIHDA
;
A
#
# COMPACT_ATOMS: atom_id res chain seq x y z
N MET A 1 -16.46 0.92 26.73
CA MET A 1 -16.09 2.30 26.37
C MET A 1 -14.62 2.44 26.73
N ASN A 2 -13.72 2.31 25.75
CA ASN A 2 -12.29 2.48 26.03
C ASN A 2 -12.03 3.99 26.15
N VAL A 3 -11.63 4.42 27.35
CA VAL A 3 -11.27 5.81 27.63
C VAL A 3 -9.78 5.94 27.29
N ALA A 4 -9.46 6.04 26.00
CA ALA A 4 -8.10 6.30 25.54
C ALA A 4 -8.01 7.76 25.04
N GLU A 5 -7.36 8.61 25.82
CA GLU A 5 -6.77 9.93 25.48
C GLU A 5 -7.60 10.96 24.66
N GLY A 6 -8.91 10.78 24.45
CA GLY A 6 -9.77 11.72 23.74
C GLY A 6 -9.59 11.73 22.21
N PHE A 7 -8.83 10.79 21.64
CA PHE A 7 -8.64 10.65 20.19
C PHE A 7 -9.41 9.45 19.63
N PRO A 8 -9.96 9.55 18.40
CA PRO A 8 -10.55 8.39 17.73
C PRO A 8 -9.53 7.28 17.56
N THR A 9 -9.87 6.07 18.00
CA THR A 9 -9.09 4.85 17.80
C THR A 9 -9.77 3.94 16.79
N PHE A 10 -8.99 3.20 16.02
CA PHE A 10 -9.53 2.14 15.16
C PHE A 10 -10.19 1.06 16.03
N GLU A 11 -11.44 0.69 15.72
CA GLU A 11 -12.16 -0.39 16.41
C GLU A 11 -12.27 -1.64 15.53
N ARG A 12 -12.83 -1.49 14.32
CA ARG A 12 -13.01 -2.56 13.34
C ARG A 12 -13.36 -1.98 11.97
N VAL A 13 -13.17 -2.78 10.93
CA VAL A 13 -13.70 -2.46 9.59
C VAL A 13 -15.19 -2.77 9.53
N GLN A 14 -15.99 -1.83 9.01
CA GLN A 14 -17.41 -2.06 8.75
C GLN A 14 -17.67 -2.59 7.34
N ALA A 15 -16.96 -2.04 6.35
CA ALA A 15 -17.03 -2.44 4.96
C ALA A 15 -15.67 -2.20 4.29
N ARG A 16 -15.22 -3.14 3.45
CA ARG A 16 -14.01 -2.98 2.63
C ARG A 16 -14.34 -2.16 1.40
N SER A 17 -13.45 -1.25 0.99
CA SER A 17 -13.60 -0.45 -0.24
C SER A 17 -13.45 -1.28 -1.52
N GLY A 18 -12.83 -2.46 -1.41
CA GLY A 18 -12.42 -3.27 -2.55
C GLY A 18 -11.03 -2.93 -3.10
N ASN A 19 -10.43 -1.81 -2.65
CA ASN A 19 -9.04 -1.49 -2.97
C ASN A 19 -8.11 -2.60 -2.44
N LYS A 20 -6.97 -2.75 -3.10
CA LYS A 20 -5.85 -3.55 -2.62
C LYS A 20 -4.65 -2.64 -2.38
N THR A 21 -3.76 -3.08 -1.51
CA THR A 21 -2.53 -2.36 -1.22
C THR A 21 -1.36 -3.30 -1.42
N VAL A 22 -0.35 -2.82 -2.14
CA VAL A 22 1.00 -3.42 -2.15
C VAL A 22 1.98 -2.38 -1.64
N ARG A 23 3.09 -2.84 -1.08
CA ARG A 23 4.20 -1.94 -0.71
C ARG A 23 5.41 -2.28 -1.54
N ILE A 24 6.09 -1.26 -2.03
CA ILE A 24 7.25 -1.36 -2.90
C ILE A 24 8.45 -0.77 -2.16
N ILE A 25 9.59 -1.46 -2.26
CA ILE A 25 10.89 -0.98 -1.82
C ILE A 25 11.67 -0.54 -3.06
N LEU A 26 11.96 0.75 -3.14
CA LEU A 26 12.74 1.34 -4.21
C LEU A 26 14.23 1.26 -3.86
N ALA A 27 15.06 0.81 -4.80
CA ALA A 27 16.51 0.80 -4.66
C ALA A 27 17.09 2.22 -4.44
N THR A 28 16.44 3.25 -5.02
CA THR A 28 16.77 4.66 -4.85
C THR A 28 15.50 5.50 -4.73
N PRO A 29 15.55 6.68 -4.10
CA PRO A 29 14.43 7.62 -4.14
C PRO A 29 13.93 7.89 -5.56
N ALA A 30 12.61 8.07 -5.73
CA ALA A 30 11.98 8.36 -7.02
C ALA A 30 12.21 9.81 -7.49
N ASP A 31 13.45 10.13 -7.83
CA ASP A 31 13.85 11.42 -8.40
C ASP A 31 13.68 11.43 -9.93
N PRO A 32 13.43 12.60 -10.56
CA PRO A 32 13.19 12.68 -12.00
C PRO A 32 14.28 12.01 -12.84
N GLY A 33 13.87 11.20 -13.82
CA GLY A 33 14.76 10.56 -14.79
C GLY A 33 15.39 9.25 -14.34
N ASN A 34 15.10 8.75 -13.13
CA ASN A 34 15.58 7.45 -12.68
C ASN A 34 14.52 6.33 -12.81
N ALA A 35 14.98 5.08 -12.65
CA ALA A 35 14.14 3.90 -12.78
C ALA A 35 13.02 3.85 -11.73
N SER A 36 13.30 4.29 -10.50
CA SER A 36 12.29 4.34 -9.43
C SER A 36 11.17 5.31 -9.76
N ARG A 37 11.46 6.45 -10.39
CA ARG A 37 10.43 7.37 -10.88
C ARG A 37 9.65 6.77 -12.04
N ALA A 38 10.33 6.16 -13.01
CA ALA A 38 9.67 5.50 -14.14
C ALA A 38 8.71 4.39 -13.68
N LEU A 39 9.10 3.61 -12.68
CA LEU A 39 8.25 2.59 -12.05
C LEU A 39 6.96 3.19 -11.48
N LEU A 40 7.07 4.29 -10.71
CA LEU A 40 5.90 4.94 -10.12
C LEU A 40 5.00 5.61 -11.18
N ASP A 41 5.60 6.20 -12.21
CA ASP A 41 4.86 6.80 -13.32
C ASP A 41 4.07 5.74 -14.12
N GLY A 42 4.63 4.54 -14.32
CA GLY A 42 3.93 3.44 -14.97
C GLY A 42 2.78 2.88 -14.13
N LEU A 43 2.95 2.77 -12.80
CA LEU A 43 1.86 2.41 -11.89
C LEU A 43 0.70 3.42 -11.93
N ILE A 44 1.02 4.72 -12.00
CA ILE A 44 0.01 5.76 -12.21
C ILE A 44 -0.70 5.57 -13.56
N ALA A 45 0.05 5.27 -14.63
CA ALA A 45 -0.52 5.04 -15.95
C ALA A 45 -1.45 3.81 -16.01
N ILE A 46 -1.23 2.80 -15.16
CA ILE A 46 -2.11 1.63 -14.99
C ILE A 46 -3.41 2.01 -14.24
N GLY A 47 -3.43 3.15 -13.56
CA GLY A 47 -4.60 3.65 -12.81
C GLY A 47 -4.47 3.50 -11.29
N CYS A 48 -3.27 3.20 -10.78
CA CYS A 48 -2.98 3.22 -9.35
C CYS A 48 -2.61 4.62 -8.87
N ASP A 49 -2.59 4.80 -7.56
CA ASP A 49 -1.93 5.92 -6.89
C ASP A 49 -0.98 5.39 -5.79
N TYR A 50 -0.21 6.28 -5.18
CA TYR A 50 0.75 5.89 -4.16
C TYR A 50 0.99 6.97 -3.11
N GLU A 51 1.42 6.52 -1.93
CA GLU A 51 1.88 7.35 -0.84
C GLU A 51 3.24 6.83 -0.34
N GLY A 52 4.14 7.74 0.05
CA GLY A 52 5.45 7.37 0.59
C GLY A 52 5.48 7.50 2.11
N ALA A 53 5.76 6.40 2.82
CA ALA A 53 6.11 6.47 4.24
C ALA A 53 7.51 7.09 4.44
N ASN A 54 8.39 6.83 3.48
CA ASN A 54 9.67 7.53 3.30
C ASN A 54 10.00 7.56 1.79
N ARG A 55 11.20 8.05 1.42
CA ARG A 55 11.59 8.23 0.01
C ARG A 55 11.78 6.93 -0.78
N THR A 56 11.89 5.77 -0.12
CA THR A 56 12.12 4.47 -0.77
C THR A 56 11.06 3.42 -0.44
N TYR A 57 10.23 3.62 0.59
CA TYR A 57 9.16 2.70 0.96
C TYR A 57 7.80 3.31 0.63
N ILE A 58 7.17 2.74 -0.39
CA ILE A 58 5.99 3.30 -1.04
C ILE A 58 4.81 2.34 -0.88
N SER A 59 3.67 2.85 -0.43
CA SER A 59 2.39 2.17 -0.43
C SER A 59 1.64 2.51 -1.70
N VAL A 60 1.31 1.50 -2.51
CA VAL A 60 0.55 1.66 -3.75
C VAL A 60 -0.88 1.21 -3.49
N ASN A 61 -1.85 2.07 -3.78
CA ASN A 61 -3.26 1.72 -3.72
C ASN A 61 -3.76 1.36 -5.14
N ILE A 62 -4.42 0.20 -5.19
CA ILE A 62 -4.92 -0.42 -6.42
C ILE A 62 -6.46 -0.38 -6.34
N PRO A 63 -7.11 0.50 -7.12
CA PRO A 63 -8.57 0.58 -7.16
C PRO A 63 -9.23 -0.72 -7.66
N PRO A 64 -10.49 -1.03 -7.29
CA PRO A 64 -11.21 -2.22 -7.74
C PRO A 64 -11.34 -2.36 -9.26
N ALA A 65 -11.29 -1.25 -9.99
CA ALA A 65 -11.35 -1.23 -11.45
C ALA A 65 -10.02 -1.63 -12.12
N VAL A 66 -8.92 -1.67 -11.36
CA VAL A 66 -7.61 -2.07 -11.84
C VAL A 66 -7.39 -3.54 -11.52
N GLU A 67 -7.08 -4.32 -12.55
CA GLU A 67 -6.78 -5.74 -12.40
C GLU A 67 -5.46 -5.94 -11.65
N PHE A 68 -5.51 -6.68 -10.55
CA PHE A 68 -4.34 -6.91 -9.70
C PHE A 68 -3.21 -7.61 -10.46
N SER A 69 -3.54 -8.51 -11.41
CA SER A 69 -2.54 -9.18 -12.24
C SER A 69 -1.75 -8.20 -13.10
N ALA A 70 -2.40 -7.17 -13.67
CA ALA A 70 -1.69 -6.17 -14.49
C ALA A 70 -0.66 -5.39 -13.67
N VAL A 71 -0.97 -5.11 -12.40
CA VAL A 71 -0.02 -4.48 -11.46
C VAL A 71 1.11 -5.46 -11.11
N GLY A 72 0.78 -6.71 -10.81
CA GLY A 72 1.77 -7.74 -10.50
C GLY A 72 2.75 -7.99 -11.65
N ASP A 73 2.24 -8.14 -12.87
CA ASP A 73 3.03 -8.34 -14.09
C ASP A 73 3.97 -7.14 -14.33
N TYR A 74 3.47 -5.92 -14.17
CA TYR A 74 4.27 -4.71 -14.30
C TYR A 74 5.43 -4.66 -13.27
N LEU A 75 5.15 -5.01 -12.00
CA LEU A 75 6.18 -5.04 -10.96
C LEU A 75 7.24 -6.12 -11.22
N ILE A 76 6.83 -7.29 -11.73
CA ILE A 76 7.74 -8.39 -12.10
C ILE A 76 8.61 -7.99 -13.30
N GLU A 77 8.02 -7.38 -14.33
CA GLU A 77 8.75 -6.92 -15.51
C GLU A 77 9.87 -5.91 -15.16
N HIS A 78 9.67 -5.12 -14.10
CA HIS A 78 10.62 -4.11 -13.64
C HIS A 78 11.54 -4.59 -12.50
N ASP A 79 11.54 -5.89 -12.18
CA ASP A 79 12.33 -6.49 -11.09
C ASP A 79 12.16 -5.73 -9.76
N ALA A 80 10.94 -5.25 -9.49
CA ALA A 80 10.63 -4.47 -8.31
C ALA A 80 10.56 -5.36 -7.06
N GLU A 81 11.08 -4.88 -5.94
CA GLU A 81 10.88 -5.51 -4.63
C GLU A 81 9.55 -5.04 -4.03
N TRP A 82 8.62 -5.97 -3.78
CA TRP A 82 7.30 -5.63 -3.25
C TRP A 82 6.68 -6.70 -2.36
N GLU A 83 5.74 -6.29 -1.50
CA GLU A 83 4.92 -7.17 -0.68
C GLU A 83 3.43 -6.89 -0.86
N TYR A 84 2.60 -7.93 -0.76
CA TYR A 84 1.15 -7.77 -0.66
C TYR A 84 0.78 -7.31 0.76
N ALA A 85 0.18 -6.14 0.88
CA ALA A 85 -0.07 -5.48 2.18
C ALA A 85 -1.56 -5.25 2.47
N ASN A 86 -2.45 -5.96 1.77
CA ASN A 86 -3.88 -5.90 2.07
C ASN A 86 -4.19 -6.83 3.26
N PRO A 87 -4.70 -6.31 4.39
CA PRO A 87 -4.89 -7.12 5.59
C PRO A 87 -6.00 -8.17 5.40
N THR A 88 -5.73 -9.40 5.85
CA THR A 88 -6.74 -10.48 5.95
C THR A 88 -7.78 -10.15 7.03
N HIS A 89 -8.90 -10.87 7.06
CA HIS A 89 -9.94 -10.64 8.07
C HIS A 89 -9.40 -10.76 9.50
N GLU A 90 -8.50 -11.72 9.73
CA GLU A 90 -7.87 -11.98 11.03
C GLU A 90 -6.96 -10.83 11.49
N GLN A 91 -6.31 -10.13 10.56
CA GLN A 91 -5.42 -8.98 10.85
C GLN A 91 -6.19 -7.69 11.15
N VAL A 92 -7.46 -7.61 10.77
CA VAL A 92 -8.30 -6.42 10.96
C VAL A 92 -9.05 -6.47 12.29
N ASP A 93 -9.43 -7.67 12.75
CA ASP A 93 -10.14 -7.85 14.03
C ASP A 93 -9.20 -7.89 15.25
N SER A 94 -7.91 -8.10 15.02
CA SER A 94 -6.87 -8.13 16.06
C SER A 94 -6.25 -6.75 16.29
N GLY A 95 -7.08 -5.72 16.53
CA GLY A 95 -6.67 -4.40 17.02
C GLY A 95 -6.03 -4.45 18.41
N GLY A 96 -5.00 -5.29 18.57
CA GLY A 96 -4.25 -5.53 19.77
C GLY A 96 -3.44 -4.30 20.09
N ILE A 97 -3.92 -3.59 21.09
CA ILE A 97 -3.10 -2.81 22.02
C ILE A 97 -1.92 -3.71 22.39
N HIS A 98 -0.74 -3.43 21.84
CA HIS A 98 0.49 -3.82 22.50
C HIS A 98 0.76 -2.76 23.56
N ASP A 99 0.31 -3.04 24.78
CA ASP A 99 0.81 -2.33 25.96
C ASP A 99 2.33 -2.53 26.03
N ALA A 100 2.98 -1.41 26.35
CA ALA A 100 4.43 -1.13 26.51
C ALA A 100 5.38 -2.31 26.81
#